data_AF-M2WQH7-F1
#
_entry.id   AF-M2WQH7-F1
#
_cell.length_a   1.000
_cell.length_b   1.000
_cell.length_c   1.000
_cell.angle_alpha   90.00
_cell.angle_beta   90.00
_cell.angle_gamma   90.00
#
_symmetry.space_group_name_H-M   'P 1'
#
loop_
_entity.id
_entity.type
_entity.pdbx_description
1 polymer ?
#
loop_
_entity_poly.entity_id
_entity_poly.type
_entity_poly.pdbx_seq_one_letter_code
_entity_poly.pdbx_strand_id
1 'polypeptide(L)'
;MTTTEASFHEAQEDKNRGNEHFRNKQYEEACECYTLALSKPLNDADRAACFANRAAAKLKLEDYEGALEDCSEALNLDENYWKALYRREQCYLKLGRYEEALKDAKTLKEARQISSEEVQHIEQLKEREEERRKEEAITKLKEVGNSVLGYFGLSVDNFKLDKDPTTGSYNIRLEK
;
A
#
# COMPACT_ATOMS: atom_id res chain seq x y z
N MET A 1 22.90 11.90 -36.35
CA MET A 1 22.27 11.88 -35.03
C MET A 1 22.85 13.02 -34.22
N THR A 2 22.00 13.90 -33.70
CA THR A 2 22.42 14.90 -32.71
C THR A 2 22.74 14.20 -31.38
N THR A 3 23.56 14.80 -30.52
CA THR A 3 23.95 14.21 -29.23
C THR A 3 22.73 13.85 -28.36
N THR A 4 21.63 14.59 -28.49
CA THR A 4 20.36 14.33 -27.80
C THR A 4 19.62 13.10 -28.35
N GLU A 5 19.61 12.91 -29.67
CA GLU A 5 18.98 11.72 -30.29
C GLU A 5 19.72 10.43 -29.93
N ALA A 6 21.06 10.48 -29.89
CA ALA A 6 21.87 9.34 -29.45
C ALA A 6 21.59 9.00 -27.97
N SER A 7 21.55 10.01 -27.10
CA SER A 7 21.28 9.81 -25.67
C SER A 7 19.86 9.27 -25.40
N PHE A 8 18.87 9.67 -26.21
CA PHE A 8 17.52 9.12 -26.16
C PHE A 8 17.47 7.64 -26.58
N HIS A 9 18.21 7.26 -27.62
CA HIS A 9 18.32 5.86 -28.05
C HIS A 9 18.97 4.98 -26.98
N GLU A 10 20.07 5.45 -26.39
CA GLU A 10 20.76 4.76 -25.28
C GLU A 10 19.82 4.53 -24.07
N ALA A 11 18.96 5.51 -23.76
CA ALA A 11 17.97 5.38 -22.69
C ALA A 11 16.97 4.25 -22.97
N GLN A 12 16.56 4.08 -24.23
CA GLN A 12 15.65 3.01 -24.63
C GLN A 12 16.36 1.64 -24.62
N GLU A 13 17.63 1.58 -24.99
CA GLU A 13 18.44 0.36 -24.89
C GLU A 13 18.59 -0.10 -23.44
N ASP A 14 18.92 0.82 -22.52
CA ASP A 14 19.01 0.51 -21.09
C ASP A 14 17.66 0.04 -20.52
N LYS A 15 16.55 0.67 -20.93
CA LYS A 15 15.20 0.22 -20.57
C LYS A 15 14.96 -1.22 -21.07
N ASN A 16 15.35 -1.54 -22.29
CA ASN A 16 15.18 -2.86 -22.88
C ASN A 16 16.05 -3.91 -22.17
N ARG A 17 17.31 -3.57 -21.84
CA ARG A 17 18.19 -4.43 -21.04
C ARG A 17 17.60 -4.71 -19.66
N GLY A 18 17.02 -3.69 -19.01
CA GLY A 18 16.27 -3.87 -17.76
C GLY A 18 15.10 -4.84 -17.91
N ASN A 19 14.35 -4.78 -19.01
CA ASN A 19 13.26 -5.73 -19.29
C ASN A 19 13.76 -7.16 -19.48
N GLU A 20 14.94 -7.35 -20.09
CA GLU A 20 15.56 -8.67 -20.26
C GLU A 20 16.00 -9.25 -18.91
N HIS A 21 16.72 -8.47 -18.10
CA HIS A 21 17.07 -8.88 -16.73
C HIS A 21 15.84 -9.23 -15.89
N PHE A 22 14.77 -8.42 -15.98
CA PHE A 22 13.52 -8.69 -15.28
C PHE A 22 12.90 -10.04 -15.70
N ARG A 23 12.87 -10.35 -17.00
CA ARG A 23 12.37 -11.64 -17.51
C ARG A 23 13.24 -12.82 -17.04
N ASN A 24 14.54 -12.59 -16.89
CA ASN A 24 15.49 -13.55 -16.35
C ASN A 24 15.48 -13.64 -14.81
N LYS A 25 14.58 -12.92 -14.14
CA LYS A 25 14.47 -12.83 -12.66
C LYS A 25 15.70 -12.23 -11.97
N GLN A 26 16.49 -11.46 -12.71
CA GLN A 26 17.64 -10.69 -12.23
C GLN A 26 17.13 -9.28 -11.86
N TYR A 27 16.51 -9.15 -10.69
CA TYR A 27 15.73 -7.96 -10.37
C TYR A 27 16.61 -6.79 -9.96
N GLU A 28 17.74 -7.04 -9.30
CA GLU A 28 18.75 -6.05 -8.95
C GLU A 28 19.34 -5.43 -10.22
N GLU A 29 19.80 -6.25 -11.16
CA GLU A 29 20.34 -5.78 -12.45
C GLU A 29 19.28 -5.07 -13.28
N ALA A 30 18.01 -5.51 -13.21
CA ALA A 30 16.91 -4.80 -13.84
C ALA A 30 16.75 -3.38 -13.25
N CYS A 31 16.78 -3.25 -11.92
CA CYS A 31 16.71 -1.96 -11.22
C CYS A 31 17.85 -1.02 -11.64
N GLU A 32 19.07 -1.53 -11.75
CA GLU A 32 20.22 -0.75 -12.21
C GLU A 32 20.02 -0.24 -13.64
N CYS A 33 19.59 -1.11 -14.56
CA CYS A 33 19.34 -0.74 -15.95
C CYS A 33 18.22 0.31 -16.08
N TYR A 34 17.12 0.15 -15.36
CA TYR A 34 16.07 1.18 -15.36
C TYR A 34 16.54 2.50 -14.77
N THR A 35 17.41 2.46 -13.76
CA THR A 35 18.01 3.67 -13.17
C THR A 35 18.91 4.38 -14.18
N LEU A 36 19.70 3.62 -14.95
CA LEU A 36 20.51 4.17 -16.04
C LEU A 36 19.67 4.75 -17.18
N ALA A 37 18.51 4.16 -17.49
CA ALA A 37 17.57 4.71 -18.46
C ALA A 37 16.95 6.03 -17.95
N LEU A 38 16.54 6.07 -16.68
CA LEU A 38 15.92 7.24 -16.06
C LEU A 38 16.86 8.44 -15.90
N SER A 39 18.18 8.21 -15.83
CA SER A 39 19.18 9.29 -15.78
C SER A 39 19.41 9.97 -17.14
N LYS A 40 18.82 9.44 -18.21
CA LYS A 40 18.92 9.97 -19.57
C LYS A 40 17.62 10.65 -20.03
N PRO A 41 17.65 11.42 -21.13
CA PRO A 41 16.44 11.98 -21.73
C PRO A 41 15.47 10.89 -22.18
N LEU A 42 14.23 10.98 -21.72
CA LEU A 42 13.10 10.14 -22.09
C LEU A 42 11.89 11.06 -22.24
N ASN A 43 10.98 10.72 -23.15
CA ASN A 43 9.64 11.32 -23.14
C ASN A 43 8.86 10.81 -21.91
N ASP A 44 7.77 11.50 -21.56
CA ASP A 44 7.02 11.21 -20.34
C ASP A 44 6.46 9.78 -20.31
N ALA A 45 5.99 9.26 -21.45
CA ALA A 45 5.44 7.90 -21.55
C ALA A 45 6.52 6.82 -21.30
N ASP A 46 7.70 6.96 -21.90
CA ASP A 46 8.82 6.07 -21.69
C ASP A 46 9.38 6.19 -20.27
N ARG A 47 9.42 7.41 -19.71
CA ARG A 47 9.87 7.66 -18.34
C ARG A 47 8.90 7.03 -17.33
N ALA A 48 7.59 7.20 -17.51
CA ALA A 48 6.56 6.55 -16.69
C ALA A 48 6.68 5.03 -16.75
N ALA A 49 6.89 4.46 -17.95
CA ALA A 49 7.10 3.03 -18.12
C ALA A 49 8.38 2.53 -17.41
N CYS A 50 9.49 3.28 -17.47
CA CYS A 50 10.72 2.95 -16.75
C CYS A 50 10.51 2.94 -15.24
N PHE A 51 9.87 3.97 -14.68
CA PHE A 51 9.54 4.01 -13.25
C PHE A 51 8.66 2.82 -12.85
N ALA A 52 7.57 2.56 -13.58
CA ALA A 52 6.67 1.47 -13.25
C ALA A 52 7.35 0.09 -13.39
N ASN A 53 8.28 -0.09 -14.33
CA ASN A 53 9.04 -1.33 -14.46
C ASN A 53 10.09 -1.49 -13.35
N ARG A 54 10.75 -0.40 -12.93
CA ARG A 54 11.64 -0.42 -11.76
C ARG A 54 10.87 -0.73 -10.47
N ALA A 55 9.67 -0.17 -10.30
CA ALA A 55 8.77 -0.54 -9.21
C ALA A 55 8.41 -2.03 -9.23
N ALA A 56 8.21 -2.62 -10.42
CA ALA A 56 7.95 -4.05 -10.55
C ALA A 56 9.13 -4.91 -10.07
N ALA A 57 10.36 -4.49 -10.38
CA ALA A 57 11.58 -5.15 -9.93
C ALA A 57 11.76 -5.02 -8.41
N LYS A 58 11.60 -3.81 -7.86
CA LYS A 58 11.64 -3.55 -6.41
C LYS A 58 10.58 -4.35 -5.64
N LEU A 59 9.37 -4.47 -6.17
CA LEU A 59 8.32 -5.34 -5.62
C LEU A 59 8.78 -6.81 -5.48
N LYS A 60 9.57 -7.32 -6.44
CA LYS A 60 10.13 -8.67 -6.38
C LYS A 60 11.28 -8.81 -5.38
N LEU A 61 11.94 -7.69 -5.07
CA LEU A 61 12.97 -7.58 -4.04
C LEU A 61 12.39 -7.24 -2.65
N GLU A 62 11.06 -7.16 -2.52
CA GLU A 62 10.36 -6.76 -1.29
C GLU A 62 10.71 -5.34 -0.80
N ASP A 63 11.30 -4.51 -1.66
CA ASP A 63 11.49 -3.07 -1.43
C ASP A 63 10.18 -2.33 -1.74
N TYR A 64 9.22 -2.44 -0.82
CA TYR A 64 7.87 -1.89 -1.01
C TYR A 64 7.84 -0.36 -0.99
N GLU A 65 8.63 0.28 -0.12
CA GLU A 65 8.68 1.75 -0.04
C GLU A 65 9.35 2.34 -1.28
N GLY A 66 10.48 1.78 -1.72
CA GLY A 66 11.12 2.22 -2.97
C GLY A 66 10.24 1.97 -4.20
N ALA A 67 9.40 0.93 -4.19
CA ALA A 67 8.43 0.67 -5.25
C ALA A 67 7.25 1.67 -5.21
N LEU A 68 6.80 2.11 -4.03
CA LEU A 68 5.77 3.15 -3.90
C LEU A 68 6.23 4.49 -4.47
N GLU A 69 7.47 4.89 -4.20
CA GLU A 69 8.08 6.09 -4.78
C GLU A 69 8.06 6.02 -6.31
N ASP A 70 8.58 4.92 -6.88
CA ASP A 70 8.61 4.73 -8.34
C ASP A 70 7.20 4.69 -8.95
N CYS A 71 6.23 4.06 -8.29
CA CYS A 71 4.85 4.07 -8.78
C CYS A 71 4.25 5.48 -8.75
N SER A 72 4.56 6.27 -7.72
CA SER A 72 4.05 7.64 -7.60
C SER A 72 4.67 8.56 -8.65
N GLU A 73 5.97 8.43 -8.93
CA GLU A 73 6.62 9.14 -10.03
C GLU A 73 6.04 8.76 -11.40
N ALA A 74 5.73 7.47 -11.63
CA ALA A 74 5.05 7.05 -12.85
C ALA A 74 3.66 7.68 -12.99
N LEU A 75 2.91 7.78 -11.89
CA LEU A 75 1.55 8.36 -11.87
C LEU A 75 1.54 9.89 -11.92
N ASN A 76 2.63 10.55 -11.51
CA ASN A 76 2.81 11.99 -11.74
C ASN A 76 2.96 12.32 -13.24
N LEU A 77 3.49 11.39 -14.03
CA LEU A 77 3.66 11.52 -15.48
C LEU A 77 2.42 11.07 -16.26
N ASP A 78 1.77 10.00 -15.82
CA ASP A 78 0.51 9.49 -16.36
C ASP A 78 -0.37 8.98 -15.23
N GLU A 79 -1.32 9.81 -14.79
CA GLU A 79 -2.24 9.53 -13.66
C GLU A 79 -3.09 8.27 -13.88
N ASN A 80 -3.32 7.89 -15.15
CA ASN A 80 -4.16 6.75 -15.52
C ASN A 80 -3.32 5.51 -15.84
N TYR A 81 -2.02 5.52 -15.53
CA TYR A 81 -1.14 4.42 -15.85
C TYR A 81 -1.43 3.19 -14.97
N TRP A 82 -2.32 2.33 -15.46
CA TRP A 82 -2.87 1.24 -14.67
C TRP A 82 -1.82 0.28 -14.10
N LYS A 83 -0.68 0.07 -14.78
CA LYS A 83 0.39 -0.80 -14.27
C LYS A 83 1.07 -0.20 -13.03
N ALA A 84 1.19 1.12 -12.96
CA ALA A 84 1.72 1.81 -11.79
C ALA A 84 0.69 1.80 -10.65
N LEU A 85 -0.59 2.08 -10.94
CA LEU A 85 -1.68 1.95 -9.95
C LEU A 85 -1.73 0.55 -9.34
N TYR A 86 -1.73 -0.49 -10.17
CA TYR A 86 -1.78 -1.87 -9.71
C TYR A 86 -0.58 -2.23 -8.82
N ARG A 87 0.63 -1.83 -9.23
CA ARG A 87 1.83 -2.10 -8.42
C ARG A 87 1.82 -1.33 -7.10
N ARG A 88 1.33 -0.08 -7.09
CA ARG A 88 1.22 0.73 -5.87
C ARG A 88 0.20 0.15 -4.90
N GLU A 89 -0.94 -0.30 -5.42
CA GLU A 89 -1.96 -1.04 -4.68
C GLU A 89 -1.37 -2.29 -4.01
N GLN A 90 -0.63 -3.11 -4.76
CA GLN A 90 0.07 -4.28 -4.20
C GLN A 90 1.10 -3.90 -3.12
N CYS A 91 1.86 -2.81 -3.29
CA CYS A 91 2.78 -2.32 -2.26
C CYS A 91 2.03 -1.92 -0.98
N TYR A 92 0.92 -1.19 -1.11
CA TYR A 92 0.10 -0.80 0.04
C TYR A 92 -0.47 -2.01 0.76
N LEU A 93 -0.93 -3.04 0.06
CA LEU A 93 -1.37 -4.30 0.68
C LEU A 93 -0.25 -4.98 1.48
N LYS A 94 0.98 -5.01 0.92
CA LYS A 94 2.15 -5.60 1.61
C LYS A 94 2.56 -4.83 2.85
N LEU A 95 2.34 -3.52 2.88
CA LEU A 95 2.61 -2.63 4.02
C LEU A 95 1.44 -2.53 5.01
N GLY A 96 0.31 -3.23 4.78
CA GLY A 96 -0.89 -3.14 5.61
C GLY A 96 -1.62 -1.79 5.53
N ARG A 97 -1.35 -1.01 4.47
CA ARG A 97 -1.94 0.30 4.18
C ARG A 97 -3.23 0.14 3.36
N TYR A 98 -4.20 -0.56 3.95
CA TYR A 98 -5.41 -1.02 3.24
C TYR A 98 -6.30 0.13 2.73
N GLU A 99 -6.30 1.28 3.40
CA GLU A 99 -7.06 2.45 2.96
C GLU A 99 -6.52 3.00 1.63
N GLU A 100 -5.21 3.13 1.51
CA GLU A 100 -4.56 3.58 0.27
C GLU A 100 -4.65 2.53 -0.84
N ALA A 101 -4.49 1.25 -0.49
CA ALA A 101 -4.70 0.14 -1.44
C ALA A 101 -6.11 0.18 -2.04
N LEU A 102 -7.13 0.41 -1.20
CA LEU A 102 -8.53 0.45 -1.65
C LEU A 102 -8.82 1.63 -2.59
N LYS A 103 -8.13 2.77 -2.42
CA LYS A 103 -8.27 3.92 -3.34
C LYS A 103 -7.77 3.56 -4.73
N ASP A 104 -6.55 3.03 -4.83
CA ASP A 104 -5.99 2.62 -6.12
C ASP A 104 -6.80 1.47 -6.75
N ALA A 105 -7.27 0.52 -5.95
CA ALA A 105 -8.13 -0.57 -6.40
C ALA A 105 -9.46 -0.08 -7.00
N LYS A 106 -10.09 0.95 -6.41
CA LYS A 106 -11.31 1.55 -6.96
C LYS A 106 -11.07 2.17 -8.33
N THR A 107 -9.98 2.92 -8.49
CA THR A 107 -9.59 3.49 -9.80
C THR A 107 -9.30 2.38 -10.83
N LEU A 108 -8.61 1.31 -10.43
CA LEU A 108 -8.34 0.16 -11.31
C LEU A 108 -9.63 -0.56 -11.74
N LYS A 109 -10.59 -0.70 -10.83
CA LYS A 109 -11.90 -1.29 -11.14
C LYS A 109 -12.69 -0.42 -12.12
N GLU A 110 -12.69 0.89 -11.94
CA GLU A 110 -13.31 1.84 -12.89
C GLU A 110 -12.66 1.75 -14.28
N ALA A 111 -11.33 1.58 -14.33
CA ALA A 111 -10.56 1.34 -15.54
C ALA A 111 -10.68 -0.10 -16.09
N ARG A 112 -11.51 -0.96 -15.47
CA ARG A 112 -11.75 -2.38 -15.83
C ARG A 112 -10.48 -3.24 -15.84
N GLN A 113 -9.54 -2.93 -14.96
CA GLN A 113 -8.25 -3.63 -14.84
C GLN A 113 -8.27 -4.72 -13.76
N ILE A 114 -9.15 -4.59 -12.76
CA ILE A 114 -9.35 -5.58 -11.70
C ILE A 114 -10.84 -5.85 -11.50
N SER A 115 -11.15 -6.98 -10.86
CA SER A 115 -12.52 -7.42 -10.64
C SER A 115 -13.18 -6.75 -9.42
N SER A 116 -14.50 -6.86 -9.30
CA SER A 116 -15.20 -6.37 -8.10
C SER A 116 -14.87 -7.19 -6.86
N GLU A 117 -14.58 -8.48 -7.04
CA GLU A 117 -14.18 -9.40 -5.98
C GLU A 117 -12.82 -9.01 -5.39
N GLU A 118 -11.86 -8.59 -6.23
CA GLU A 118 -10.56 -8.08 -5.76
C GLU A 118 -10.73 -6.85 -4.85
N VAL A 119 -11.59 -5.90 -5.24
CA VAL A 119 -11.88 -4.72 -4.40
C VAL A 119 -12.56 -5.12 -3.09
N GLN A 120 -13.55 -6.02 -3.14
CA GLN A 120 -14.24 -6.52 -1.94
C GLN A 120 -13.29 -7.23 -0.99
N HIS A 121 -12.31 -7.96 -1.51
CA HIS A 121 -11.31 -8.62 -0.69
C HIS A 121 -10.46 -7.61 0.10
N ILE A 122 -10.04 -6.52 -0.54
CA ILE A 122 -9.29 -5.44 0.13
C ILE A 122 -10.15 -4.74 1.19
N GLU A 123 -11.45 -4.54 0.94
CA GLU A 123 -12.39 -4.01 1.93
C GLU A 123 -12.48 -4.91 3.17
N GLN A 124 -12.58 -6.23 2.99
CA GLN A 124 -12.58 -7.18 4.11
C GLN A 124 -11.27 -7.16 4.91
N LEU A 125 -10.11 -7.04 4.24
CA LEU A 125 -8.82 -6.92 4.91
C LEU A 125 -8.75 -5.66 5.76
N LYS A 126 -9.26 -4.54 5.24
CA LYS A 126 -9.35 -3.27 5.96
C LYS A 126 -10.24 -3.40 7.21
N GLU A 127 -11.44 -3.93 7.06
CA GLU A 127 -12.40 -4.10 8.17
C GLU A 127 -11.80 -4.98 9.28
N ARG A 128 -11.19 -6.11 8.89
CA ARG A 128 -10.53 -7.02 9.84
C ARG A 128 -9.40 -6.35 10.61
N GLU A 129 -8.60 -5.52 9.95
CA GLU A 129 -7.52 -4.77 10.60
C GLU A 129 -8.06 -3.69 11.55
N GLU A 130 -9.16 -3.02 11.20
CA GLU A 130 -9.84 -2.08 12.09
C GLU A 130 -10.43 -2.77 13.33
N GLU A 131 -11.03 -3.95 13.17
CA GLU A 131 -11.54 -4.76 14.28
C GLU A 131 -10.40 -5.19 15.21
N ARG A 132 -9.30 -5.71 14.66
CA ARG A 132 -8.10 -6.07 15.43
C ARG A 132 -7.58 -4.87 16.23
N ARG A 133 -7.49 -3.69 15.61
CA ARG A 133 -7.07 -2.45 16.30
C ARG A 133 -8.02 -2.03 17.41
N LYS A 134 -9.34 -2.20 17.21
CA LYS A 134 -10.35 -1.94 18.25
C LYS A 134 -10.19 -2.89 19.43
N GLU A 135 -10.00 -4.18 19.17
CA GLU A 135 -9.78 -5.19 20.22
C GLU A 135 -8.51 -4.91 21.03
N GLU A 136 -7.40 -4.54 20.36
CA GLU A 136 -6.16 -4.14 21.02
C GLU A 136 -6.33 -2.86 21.85
N ALA A 137 -7.07 -1.87 21.33
CA ALA A 137 -7.37 -0.65 22.06
C ALA A 137 -8.22 -0.93 23.30
N ILE A 138 -9.25 -1.77 23.18
CA ILE A 138 -10.08 -2.20 24.31
C ILE A 138 -9.22 -2.94 25.35
N THR A 139 -8.34 -3.83 24.91
CA THR A 139 -7.45 -4.57 25.81
C THR A 139 -6.55 -3.63 26.60
N LYS A 140 -5.89 -2.67 25.92
CA LYS A 140 -5.06 -1.65 26.58
C LYS A 140 -5.87 -0.76 27.52
N LEU A 141 -7.09 -0.38 27.14
CA LEU A 141 -7.98 0.40 28.02
C LEU A 141 -8.35 -0.39 29.28
N LYS A 142 -8.59 -1.70 29.16
CA LYS A 142 -8.84 -2.56 30.32
C LYS A 142 -7.62 -2.65 31.22
N GLU A 143 -6.42 -2.84 30.68
CA GLU A 143 -5.17 -2.87 31.45
C GLU A 143 -4.97 -1.57 32.24
N VAL A 144 -5.15 -0.42 31.58
CA VAL A 144 -5.07 0.89 32.24
C VAL A 144 -6.14 1.02 33.32
N GLY A 145 -7.39 0.66 33.03
CA GLY A 145 -8.47 0.71 34.02
C GLY A 145 -8.19 -0.17 35.23
N ASN A 146 -7.73 -1.40 35.02
CA ASN A 146 -7.37 -2.35 36.09
C ASN A 146 -6.19 -1.88 36.92
N SER A 147 -5.21 -1.19 36.31
CA SER A 147 -4.08 -0.63 37.05
C SER A 147 -4.53 0.44 38.08
N VAL A 148 -5.56 1.21 37.76
CA VAL A 148 -6.10 2.26 38.65
C VAL A 148 -7.08 1.67 39.66
N LEU A 149 -8.02 0.85 39.20
CA LEU A 149 -9.05 0.25 40.03
C LEU A 149 -8.49 -0.80 41.00
N GLY A 150 -7.39 -1.45 40.62
CA GLY A 150 -6.69 -2.43 41.47
C GLY A 150 -6.22 -1.85 42.81
N TYR A 151 -5.87 -0.56 42.89
CA TYR A 151 -5.54 0.11 44.15
C TYR A 151 -6.71 0.10 45.16
N PHE A 152 -7.93 0.01 44.65
CA PHE A 152 -9.17 -0.03 45.44
C PHE A 152 -9.75 -1.44 45.55
N GLY A 153 -9.04 -2.48 45.08
CA GLY A 153 -9.55 -3.86 45.02
C GLY A 153 -10.66 -4.07 43.98
N LEU A 154 -10.74 -3.20 42.96
CA LEU A 154 -11.74 -3.24 41.90
C LEU A 154 -11.10 -3.68 40.57
N SER A 155 -11.90 -4.24 39.66
CA SER A 155 -11.48 -4.63 38.29
C SER A 155 -12.54 -4.22 37.27
N VAL A 156 -12.11 -3.72 36.11
CA VAL A 156 -12.95 -3.44 34.92
C VAL A 156 -13.69 -4.69 34.43
N ASP A 157 -13.18 -5.88 34.70
CA ASP A 157 -13.80 -7.14 34.31
C ASP A 157 -15.08 -7.43 35.11
N ASN A 158 -15.22 -6.80 36.28
CA ASN A 158 -16.41 -6.90 37.11
C ASN A 158 -17.49 -5.89 36.69
N PHE A 159 -17.24 -5.03 35.69
CA PHE A 159 -18.21 -4.03 35.25
C PHE A 159 -18.94 -4.48 33.98
N LYS A 160 -20.26 -4.59 34.06
CA LYS A 160 -21.13 -4.69 32.88
C LYS A 160 -21.63 -3.30 32.49
N LEU A 161 -21.50 -3.01 31.20
CA LEU A 161 -22.02 -1.81 30.56
C LEU A 161 -23.39 -2.14 29.95
N ASP A 162 -24.46 -1.70 30.60
CA ASP A 162 -25.82 -1.80 30.06
C ASP A 162 -26.11 -0.53 29.26
N LYS A 163 -26.23 -0.66 27.93
CA LYS A 163 -26.64 0.44 27.06
C LYS A 163 -28.15 0.66 27.19
N ASP A 164 -28.55 1.87 27.59
CA ASP A 164 -29.94 2.30 27.59
C ASP A 164 -30.42 2.46 26.13
N PRO A 165 -31.44 1.70 25.68
CA PRO A 165 -31.91 1.73 24.30
C PRO A 165 -32.67 3.03 23.94
N THR A 166 -33.13 3.80 24.92
CA THR A 166 -33.86 5.06 24.71
C THR A 166 -32.96 6.28 24.69
N THR A 167 -31.97 6.34 25.57
CA THR A 167 -31.09 7.51 25.69
C THR A 167 -29.73 7.32 25.02
N GLY A 168 -29.34 6.07 24.74
CA GLY A 168 -28.01 5.72 24.27
C GLY A 168 -26.91 5.83 25.32
N SER A 169 -27.26 6.19 26.57
CA SER A 169 -26.33 6.28 27.70
C SER A 169 -25.94 4.90 28.23
N TYR A 170 -24.78 4.78 28.87
CA TYR A 170 -24.29 3.53 29.44
C TYR A 170 -24.42 3.57 30.97
N ASN A 171 -25.12 2.59 31.53
CA ASN A 171 -25.14 2.34 32.96
C ASN A 171 -24.07 1.31 33.30
N ILE A 172 -23.24 1.63 34.28
CA ILE A 172 -22.14 0.78 34.76
C ILE A 172 -22.61 0.05 36.02
N ARG A 173 -22.68 -1.28 36.00
CA ARG A 173 -22.97 -2.11 37.19
C ARG A 173 -21.78 -2.99 37.54
N LEU A 174 -21.45 -3.03 38.82
CA LEU A 174 -20.48 -3.95 39.40
C LEU A 174 -21.14 -5.29 39.67
N GLU A 175 -20.65 -6.36 39.06
CA GLU A 175 -20.90 -7.73 39.53
C GLU A 175 -19.91 -8.05 40.66
N LYS A 176 -20.43 -8.60 41.76
CA LYS A 176 -19.63 -9.05 42.91
C LYS A 176 -19.17 -10.48 42.72
#